data_AF-A0A108T275-F1
#
_entry.id   AF-A0A108T275-F1
#
_cell.length_a   1.000
_cell.length_b   1.000
_cell.length_c   1.000
_cell.angle_alpha   90.00
_cell.angle_beta   90.00
_cell.angle_gamma   90.00
#
_symmetry.space_group_name_H-M   'P 1'
#
loop_
_entity.id
_entity.type
_entity.pdbx_description
1 polymer ?
#
loop_
_entity_poly.entity_id
_entity_poly.type
_entity_poly.pdbx_seq_one_letter_code
_entity_poly.pdbx_strand_id
1 'polypeptide(L)'
;MNEKNLKEITDDVIQILLKKNVDYGGASFDLGLNGNMVHLWDKIKRYRTLVENQNKGLEPNFESVQDTLKDIMGYAIIGLLILDDDKLNK
;
A
#
# COMPACT_ATOMS: atom_id res chain seq x y z
N MET A 1 2.77 3.77 -21.64
CA MET A 1 3.45 3.07 -20.53
C MET A 1 4.81 2.63 -21.02
N ASN A 2 5.90 3.06 -20.36
CA ASN A 2 7.26 2.64 -20.67
C ASN A 2 7.94 2.16 -19.38
N GLU A 3 9.07 1.47 -19.49
CA GLU A 3 9.79 0.92 -18.32
C GLU A 3 10.18 2.01 -17.32
N LYS A 4 10.65 3.17 -17.81
CA LYS A 4 11.05 4.29 -16.97
C LYS A 4 9.93 4.75 -16.03
N ASN A 5 8.74 4.99 -16.57
CA ASN A 5 7.59 5.44 -15.79
C ASN A 5 7.14 4.38 -14.77
N LEU A 6 7.27 3.09 -15.11
CA LEU A 6 6.96 2.00 -14.17
C LEU A 6 7.94 2.00 -13.00
N LYS A 7 9.25 2.14 -13.28
CA LYS A 7 10.29 2.20 -12.25
C LYS A 7 10.12 3.38 -11.32
N GLU A 8 9.84 4.57 -11.86
CA GLU A 8 9.60 5.77 -11.04
C GLU A 8 8.46 5.53 -10.03
N ILE A 9 7.35 4.93 -10.46
CA ILE A 9 6.22 4.61 -9.56
C ILE A 9 6.61 3.57 -8.51
N THR A 10 7.31 2.50 -8.90
CA THR A 10 7.69 1.44 -7.95
C THR A 10 8.75 1.91 -6.97
N ASP A 11 9.71 2.71 -7.42
CA ASP A 11 10.77 3.27 -6.58
C ASP A 11 10.17 4.21 -5.52
N ASP A 12 9.21 5.05 -5.91
CA ASP A 12 8.45 5.87 -4.96
C ASP A 12 7.79 5.01 -3.86
N VAL A 13 7.14 3.91 -4.24
CA VAL A 13 6.49 2.99 -3.28
C VAL A 13 7.52 2.34 -2.35
N ILE A 14 8.66 1.92 -2.90
CA ILE A 14 9.75 1.34 -2.12
C ILE A 14 10.27 2.36 -1.09
N GLN A 15 10.49 3.61 -1.49
CA GLN A 15 10.96 4.65 -0.55
C GLN A 15 9.94 4.91 0.57
N ILE A 16 8.65 4.93 0.27
CA ILE A 16 7.58 5.05 1.28
C ILE A 16 7.65 3.88 2.28
N LEU A 17 7.80 2.65 1.78
CA LEU A 17 7.90 1.46 2.62
C LEU A 17 9.14 1.48 3.52
N LEU A 18 10.29 1.84 2.96
CA LEU A 18 11.55 1.95 3.72
C LEU A 18 11.43 2.99 4.85
N LYS A 19 10.84 4.15 4.56
CA LYS A 19 10.59 5.18 5.57
C LYS A 19 9.66 4.68 6.68
N LYS A 20 8.54 4.05 6.31
CA LYS A 20 7.59 3.46 7.29
C LYS A 20 8.26 2.38 8.15
N ASN A 21 9.16 1.58 7.59
CA ASN A 21 9.86 0.55 8.35
C ASN A 21 10.80 1.15 9.41
N VAL A 22 11.45 2.28 9.12
CA VAL A 22 12.26 3.03 10.10
C VAL A 22 11.38 3.62 11.20
N ASP A 23 10.22 4.17 10.85
CA ASP A 23 9.33 4.86 11.80
C ASP A 23 8.58 3.90 12.75
N TYR A 24 8.21 2.70 12.27
CA TYR A 24 7.31 1.79 13.00
C TYR A 24 7.92 0.44 13.39
N GLY A 25 9.17 0.16 13.00
CA GLY A 25 9.93 -1.02 13.42
C GLY A 25 9.14 -2.33 13.35
N GLY A 26 8.99 -2.92 12.16
CA GLY A 26 8.38 -4.25 12.01
C GLY A 26 6.91 -4.42 12.42
N ALA A 27 6.24 -3.41 12.99
CA ALA A 27 4.87 -3.54 13.50
C ALA A 27 3.83 -4.01 12.46
N SER A 28 4.15 -3.88 11.17
CA SER A 28 3.31 -4.41 10.07
C SER A 28 3.30 -5.95 9.98
N PHE A 29 4.25 -6.64 10.64
CA PHE A 29 4.36 -8.10 10.66
C PHE A 29 3.63 -8.75 11.85
N ASP A 30 3.33 -7.99 12.90
CA ASP A 30 2.84 -8.52 14.19
C ASP A 30 1.52 -9.31 14.10
N LEU A 31 0.69 -9.00 13.09
CA LEU A 31 -0.60 -9.64 12.85
C LEU A 31 -0.59 -10.59 11.64
N GLY A 32 0.57 -10.81 11.02
CA GLY A 32 0.75 -11.62 9.82
C GLY A 32 -0.19 -11.25 8.68
N LEU A 33 -0.56 -12.23 7.86
CA LEU A 33 -1.44 -12.01 6.70
C LEU A 33 -2.85 -11.51 7.07
N ASN A 34 -3.36 -11.87 8.25
CA ASN A 34 -4.69 -11.40 8.68
C ASN A 34 -4.69 -9.89 8.90
N GLY A 35 -3.67 -9.35 9.58
CA GLY A 35 -3.52 -7.91 9.74
C GLY A 35 -3.28 -7.21 8.41
N ASN A 36 -2.41 -7.78 7.57
CA ASN A 36 -2.16 -7.25 6.22
C ASN A 36 -3.45 -7.14 5.39
N MET A 37 -4.29 -8.19 5.38
CA MET A 37 -5.57 -8.21 4.68
C MET A 37 -6.49 -7.08 5.16
N VAL A 38 -6.59 -6.85 6.47
CA VAL A 38 -7.42 -5.78 7.04
C VAL A 38 -6.93 -4.40 6.58
N HIS A 39 -5.61 -4.18 6.58
CA HIS A 39 -5.05 -2.93 6.08
C HIS A 39 -5.30 -2.73 4.58
N LEU A 40 -5.11 -3.77 3.78
CA LEU A 40 -5.39 -3.71 2.34
C LEU A 40 -6.88 -3.41 2.08
N TRP A 41 -7.77 -4.05 2.84
CA TRP A 41 -9.21 -3.81 2.75
C TRP A 41 -9.59 -2.36 3.07
N ASP A 42 -8.99 -1.76 4.10
CA ASP A 42 -9.18 -0.34 4.42
C ASP A 42 -8.80 0.56 3.23
N LYS A 43 -7.67 0.27 2.57
CA LYS A 43 -7.19 1.08 1.45
C LYS A 43 -8.05 0.91 0.20
N ILE A 44 -8.55 -0.29 -0.06
CA ILE A 44 -9.50 -0.54 -1.15
C ILE A 44 -10.82 0.20 -0.92
N LYS A 45 -11.36 0.18 0.32
CA LYS A 45 -12.56 0.95 0.65
C LYS A 45 -12.36 2.44 0.43
N ARG A 46 -11.21 2.98 0.87
CA ARG A 46 -10.85 4.39 0.65
C ARG A 46 -10.75 4.72 -0.84
N TYR A 47 -10.07 3.88 -1.62
CA TYR A 47 -9.95 4.05 -3.08
C TYR A 47 -11.32 4.14 -3.75
N ARG A 48 -12.22 3.21 -3.40
CA ARG A 48 -13.60 3.22 -3.89
C ARG A 48 -14.31 4.55 -3.57
N THR A 49 -14.26 5.00 -2.32
CA THR A 49 -14.90 6.26 -1.91
C THR A 49 -14.35 7.46 -2.69
N LEU A 50 -13.03 7.53 -2.87
CA LEU A 50 -12.38 8.61 -3.62
C LEU A 50 -12.84 8.64 -5.08
N VAL A 51 -12.89 7.48 -5.75
CA VAL A 51 -13.37 7.37 -7.13
C VAL A 51 -14.85 7.73 -7.25
N GLU A 52 -15.69 7.25 -6.33
CA GLU A 52 -17.12 7.59 -6.31
C GLU A 52 -17.36 9.09 -6.09
N ASN A 53 -16.56 9.74 -5.25
CA ASN A 53 -16.63 11.19 -5.01
C ASN A 53 -16.14 11.99 -6.23
N GLN A 54 -15.03 11.58 -6.85
CA GLN A 54 -14.51 12.21 -8.06
C GLN A 54 -15.54 12.16 -9.20
N ASN A 55 -16.23 11.03 -9.36
CA ASN A 55 -17.32 10.90 -10.35
C ASN A 55 -18.53 11.81 -10.06
N LYS A 56 -18.71 12.25 -8.81
CA LYS A 56 -19.73 13.23 -8.39
C LYS A 56 -19.23 14.68 -8.46
N GLY A 57 -17.99 14.91 -8.90
CA GLY A 57 -17.36 16.24 -8.90
C GLY A 57 -17.01 16.77 -7.51
N LEU A 58 -16.86 15.88 -6.53
CA LEU A 58 -16.43 16.24 -5.18
C LEU A 58 -14.90 16.10 -5.07
N GLU A 59 -14.24 17.16 -4.61
CA GLU A 59 -12.80 17.15 -4.43
C GLU A 59 -12.37 16.37 -3.16
N PRO A 60 -11.26 15.61 -3.20
CA PRO A 60 -10.71 14.98 -2.01
C PRO A 60 -10.20 16.03 -1.02
N ASN A 61 -10.58 15.92 0.25
CA ASN A 61 -10.19 16.90 1.26
C ASN A 61 -8.78 16.71 1.84
N PHE A 62 -8.22 15.49 1.83
CA PHE A 62 -7.01 15.18 2.61
C PHE A 62 -6.03 14.20 1.94
N GLU A 63 -6.49 13.34 1.03
CA GLU A 63 -5.65 12.28 0.46
C GLU A 63 -6.07 11.97 -0.97
N SER A 64 -5.09 11.81 -1.86
CA SER A 64 -5.37 11.62 -3.28
C SER A 64 -5.63 10.15 -3.63
N VAL A 65 -6.24 9.93 -4.80
CA VAL A 65 -6.36 8.60 -5.41
C VAL A 65 -4.99 7.97 -5.63
N GLN A 66 -4.00 8.78 -6.05
CA GLN A 66 -2.64 8.32 -6.32
C GLN A 66 -1.95 7.81 -5.04
N ASP A 67 -2.06 8.54 -3.93
CA ASP A 67 -1.49 8.12 -2.65
C ASP A 67 -2.14 6.82 -2.17
N THR A 68 -3.45 6.69 -2.37
CA THR A 68 -4.18 5.47 -2.02
C THR A 68 -3.74 4.26 -2.84
N LEU A 69 -3.50 4.43 -4.15
CA LEU A 69 -2.99 3.35 -4.99
C LEU A 69 -1.56 2.95 -4.58
N LYS A 70 -0.69 3.92 -4.24
CA LYS A 70 0.65 3.64 -3.71
C LYS A 70 0.61 2.86 -2.39
N ASP A 71 -0.31 3.21 -1.48
CA ASP A 71 -0.51 2.46 -0.24
C ASP A 71 -0.97 1.01 -0.51
N ILE A 72 -1.90 0.80 -1.44
CA ILE A 72 -2.35 -0.55 -1.84
C ILE A 72 -1.18 -1.38 -2.36
N MET A 73 -0.35 -0.81 -3.26
CA MET A 73 0.86 -1.47 -3.73
C MET A 73 1.81 -1.80 -2.57
N GLY A 74 1.99 -0.87 -1.63
CA GLY A 74 2.83 -1.07 -0.46
C GLY A 74 2.38 -2.25 0.41
N TYR A 75 1.08 -2.33 0.73
CA TYR A 75 0.55 -3.44 1.52
C TYR A 75 0.60 -4.78 0.77
N ALA A 76 0.45 -4.78 -0.55
CA ALA A 76 0.65 -6.00 -1.35
C ALA A 76 2.11 -6.50 -1.26
N ILE A 77 3.09 -5.60 -1.33
CA ILE A 77 4.52 -5.93 -1.15
C ILE A 77 4.77 -6.51 0.25
N ILE A 78 4.22 -5.88 1.29
CA ILE A 78 4.34 -6.39 2.67
C ILE A 78 3.75 -7.81 2.79
N GLY A 79 2.59 -8.07 2.18
CA GLY A 79 1.99 -9.41 2.19
C GLY A 79 2.87 -10.47 1.53
N LEU A 80 3.55 -10.12 0.43
CA LEU A 80 4.54 -11.00 -0.21
C LEU A 80 5.76 -11.25 0.68
N LEU A 81 6.27 -10.21 1.35
CA LEU A 81 7.39 -10.36 2.29
C LEU A 81 7.04 -11.27 3.48
N ILE A 82 5.83 -11.16 4.02
CA ILE A 82 5.33 -12.07 5.08
C ILE A 82 5.32 -13.52 4.56
N LEU A 83 4.82 -13.74 3.36
CA LEU A 83 4.77 -15.08 2.75
C LEU A 83 6.16 -15.67 2.49
N ASP A 84 7.14 -14.85 2.11
CA ASP A 84 8.51 -15.31 1.86
C ASP A 84 9.27 -15.57 3.16
N ASP A 85 9.06 -14.77 4.21
CA ASP A 85 9.61 -15.05 5.55
C ASP A 85 9.04 -16.35 6.15
N ASP A 86 7.72 -16.57 6.02
CA ASP A 86 7.06 -17.83 6.43
C ASP A 86 7.61 -19.07 5.71
N LYS A 87 8.13 -18.92 4.48
CA LYS A 87 8.78 -20.03 3.74
C LYS A 87 10.20 -20.29 4.21
N LEU A 88 10.92 -19.27 4.69
CA LEU A 88 12.27 -19.41 5.23
C LEU A 88 12.26 -20.01 6.65
N ASN A 89 11.17 -19.81 7.39
CA ASN A 89 10.97 -20.32 8.75
C ASN A 89 10.30 -21.71 8.80
N LYS A 90 10.06 -22.35 7.64
CA LYS A 90 9.54 -23.72 7.49
C LYS A 90 10.58 -24.65 6.90
#